data_AF-A0A942IFH4-F1
#
_entry.id   AF-A0A942IFH4-F1
#
_cell.length_a   1.000
_cell.length_b   1.000
_cell.length_c   1.000
_cell.angle_alpha   90.00
_cell.angle_beta   90.00
_cell.angle_gamma   90.00
#
_symmetry.space_group_name_H-M   'P 1'
#
loop_
_entity.id
_entity.type
_entity.pdbx_description
1 polymer ?
#
loop_
_entity_poly.entity_id
_entity_poly.type
_entity_poly.pdbx_seq_one_letter_code
_entity_poly.pdbx_strand_id
1 'polypeptide(L)'
;MTRVNIIVEGQTEETFVRDVLAPYLGTSEVYVAARRVLTSKRGDKYFRGGLANYSLPKRDIEMWLSHDRTAWLTTMFDFYRLPSDFPGYEAALQCDDPYEAVSILEKSMKSDLGSQRVLP
;
A
#
# COMPACT_ATOMS: atom_id res chain seq x y z
N MET A 1 3.33 9.83 -19.35
CA MET A 1 3.83 8.61 -18.66
C MET A 1 3.47 8.67 -17.19
N THR A 2 2.59 7.79 -16.74
CA THR A 2 2.17 7.72 -15.33
C THR A 2 2.87 6.56 -14.66
N ARG A 3 3.57 6.80 -13.55
CA ARG A 3 4.26 5.77 -12.76
C ARG A 3 3.56 5.60 -11.42
N VAL A 4 3.24 4.36 -11.05
CA VAL A 4 2.57 4.03 -9.78
C VAL A 4 3.38 2.96 -9.04
N ASN A 5 3.82 3.25 -7.83
CA ASN A 5 4.41 2.24 -6.95
C ASN A 5 3.29 1.65 -6.09
N ILE A 6 3.20 0.33 -6.06
CA ILE A 6 2.20 -0.42 -5.27
C ILE A 6 2.92 -1.04 -4.09
N ILE A 7 2.53 -0.70 -2.86
CA ILE A 7 3.02 -1.42 -1.69
C ILE A 7 2.10 -2.61 -1.42
N VAL A 8 2.69 -3.79 -1.32
CA VAL A 8 1.97 -5.05 -1.18
C VAL A 8 2.43 -5.81 0.06
N GLU A 9 1.59 -6.70 0.58
CA GLU A 9 1.93 -7.49 1.76
C GLU A 9 2.86 -8.66 1.43
N GLY A 10 2.60 -9.39 0.35
CA GLY A 10 3.20 -10.69 0.13
C GLY A 10 3.76 -10.88 -1.28
N GLN A 11 4.28 -12.08 -1.49
CA GLN A 11 4.86 -12.48 -2.78
C GLN A 11 3.77 -12.73 -3.82
N THR A 12 2.59 -13.18 -3.40
CA THR A 12 1.46 -13.45 -4.29
C THR A 12 0.97 -12.17 -4.95
N GLU A 13 0.78 -11.12 -4.14
CA GLU A 13 0.35 -9.80 -4.60
C GLU A 13 1.42 -9.15 -5.48
N GLU A 14 2.70 -9.25 -5.10
CA GLU A 14 3.83 -8.79 -5.91
C GLU A 14 3.84 -9.46 -7.29
N THR A 15 3.61 -10.77 -7.31
CA THR A 15 3.55 -11.58 -8.55
C THR A 15 2.34 -11.18 -9.39
N PHE A 16 1.17 -11.02 -8.79
CA PHE A 16 -0.04 -10.54 -9.47
C PHE A 16 0.19 -9.18 -10.12
N VAL A 17 0.79 -8.23 -9.39
CA VAL A 17 1.10 -6.91 -9.94
C VAL A 17 2.05 -7.01 -11.12
N ARG A 18 3.13 -7.79 -10.99
CA ARG A 18 4.16 -7.92 -12.04
C ARG A 18 3.62 -8.62 -13.30
N ASP A 19 2.91 -9.73 -13.13
CA ASP A 19 2.60 -10.65 -14.23
C ASP A 19 1.22 -10.40 -14.85
N VAL A 20 0.31 -9.75 -14.12
CA VAL A 20 -1.06 -9.49 -14.58
C VAL A 20 -1.34 -7.99 -14.70
N LEU A 21 -1.17 -7.24 -13.60
CA LEU A 21 -1.60 -5.84 -13.55
C LEU A 21 -0.71 -4.92 -14.39
N ALA A 22 0.61 -5.11 -14.35
CA ALA A 22 1.56 -4.27 -15.08
C ALA A 22 1.43 -4.40 -16.61
N PRO A 23 1.32 -5.61 -17.20
CA PRO A 23 1.03 -5.75 -18.63
C PRO A 23 -0.30 -5.11 -19.01
N TYR A 24 -1.35 -5.31 -18.20
CA TYR A 24 -2.67 -4.76 -18.46
C TYR A 24 -2.66 -3.22 -18.48
N LEU A 25 -2.16 -2.58 -17.42
CA LEU A 25 -2.13 -1.13 -17.29
C LEU A 25 -1.11 -0.46 -18.23
N GLY A 26 -0.04 -1.18 -18.61
CA GLY A 26 0.95 -0.70 -19.56
C GLY A 26 0.36 -0.36 -20.93
N THR A 27 -0.72 -1.03 -21.34
CA THR A 27 -1.46 -0.70 -22.58
C THR A 27 -2.08 0.70 -22.57
N SER A 28 -2.28 1.28 -21.37
CA SER A 28 -2.79 2.64 -21.16
C SER A 28 -1.69 3.62 -20.71
N GLU A 29 -0.41 3.30 -20.96
CA GLU A 29 0.76 4.09 -20.54
C GLU A 29 0.85 4.35 -19.02
N VAL A 30 0.27 3.45 -18.23
CA VAL A 30 0.37 3.42 -16.76
C VAL A 30 1.33 2.30 -16.36
N TYR A 31 2.48 2.69 -15.82
CA TYR A 31 3.55 1.77 -15.46
C TYR A 31 3.54 1.53 -13.95
N VAL A 32 3.21 0.31 -13.55
CA VAL A 32 3.13 -0.06 -12.14
C VAL A 32 4.24 -1.00 -11.74
N ALA A 33 4.69 -0.87 -10.49
CA ALA A 33 5.65 -1.79 -9.88
C ALA A 33 5.26 -2.06 -8.43
N ALA A 34 5.26 -3.33 -8.03
CA ALA A 34 5.03 -3.71 -6.64
C ALA A 34 6.33 -3.73 -5.83
N ARG A 35 6.22 -3.41 -4.54
CA ARG A 35 7.23 -3.73 -3.53
C ARG A 35 6.56 -4.23 -2.27
N ARG A 36 7.10 -5.31 -1.71
CA ARG A 36 6.68 -5.81 -0.41
C ARG A 36 7.09 -4.88 0.72
N VAL A 37 6.20 -4.71 1.71
CA VAL A 37 6.45 -3.99 2.96
C VAL A 37 7.76 -4.46 3.59
N LEU A 38 8.65 -3.52 3.93
CA LEU A 38 9.84 -3.81 4.71
C LEU A 38 9.44 -4.08 6.16
N THR A 39 9.60 -5.32 6.63
CA THR A 39 9.21 -5.69 7.99
C THR A 39 10.36 -5.61 8.99
N SER A 40 11.58 -5.89 8.56
CA SER A 40 12.77 -5.68 9.40
C SER A 40 14.05 -5.58 8.59
N LYS A 41 15.10 -5.07 9.23
CA LYS A 41 16.47 -5.08 8.72
C LYS A 41 17.39 -5.67 9.79
N ARG A 42 18.22 -6.66 9.43
CA ARG A 42 19.24 -7.25 10.31
C ARG A 42 20.58 -7.27 9.58
N GLY A 43 21.49 -6.39 9.99
CA GLY A 43 22.72 -6.14 9.23
C GLY A 43 22.39 -5.66 7.82
N ASP A 44 22.97 -6.30 6.80
CA ASP A 44 22.71 -5.99 5.39
C ASP A 44 21.49 -6.72 4.80
N LYS A 45 20.82 -7.56 5.60
CA LYS A 45 19.64 -8.31 5.14
C LYS A 45 18.36 -7.51 5.42
N TYR A 46 17.55 -7.35 4.37
CA TYR A 46 16.23 -6.75 4.40
C TYR A 46 15.18 -7.87 4.35
N PHE A 47 14.29 -7.90 5.33
CA PHE A 47 13.17 -8.83 5.37
C PHE A 47 11.92 -8.10 4.91
N ARG A 48 11.21 -8.68 3.95
CA ARG A 48 10.01 -8.11 3.35
C ARG A 48 8.88 -9.10 3.35
N GLY A 49 7.70 -8.62 3.69
CA GLY A 49 6.47 -9.37 3.60
C GLY A 49 5.69 -9.45 4.92
N GLY A 50 4.37 -9.41 4.82
CA GLY A 50 3.43 -9.32 5.92
C GLY A 50 3.21 -7.88 6.40
N LEU A 51 2.02 -7.63 6.94
CA LEU A 51 1.59 -6.34 7.46
C LEU A 51 1.24 -6.45 8.95
N ALA A 52 2.27 -6.64 9.78
CA ALA A 52 2.06 -6.86 11.23
C ALA A 52 1.65 -5.59 11.99
N ASN A 53 2.03 -4.42 11.49
CA ASN A 53 1.66 -3.12 12.03
C ASN A 53 1.67 -2.09 10.89
N TYR A 54 0.87 -1.04 11.03
CA TYR A 54 0.76 0.03 10.03
C TYR A 54 1.99 0.95 10.00
N SER A 55 2.74 1.04 11.10
CA SER A 55 3.95 1.87 11.14
C SER A 55 5.02 1.45 10.10
N LEU A 56 5.08 0.17 9.77
CA LEU A 56 6.01 -0.38 8.78
C LEU A 56 5.74 0.13 7.35
N PRO A 57 4.56 -0.09 6.73
CA PRO A 57 4.29 0.47 5.42
C PRO A 57 4.29 1.99 5.45
N LYS A 58 3.79 2.65 6.52
CA LYS A 58 3.80 4.12 6.61
C LYS A 58 5.20 4.69 6.40
N ARG A 59 6.20 4.17 7.11
CA ARG A 59 7.59 4.60 6.97
C ARG A 59 8.12 4.38 5.55
N ASP A 60 7.82 3.23 4.95
CA ASP A 60 8.21 2.93 3.57
C ASP A 60 7.56 3.91 2.58
N ILE A 61 6.26 4.22 2.76
CA ILE A 61 5.51 5.18 1.93
C ILE A 61 6.12 6.57 2.04
N GLU A 62 6.35 7.08 3.25
CA GLU A 62 6.92 8.41 3.48
C GLU A 62 8.32 8.54 2.87
N MET A 63 9.15 7.50 3.04
CA MET A 63 10.45 7.43 2.40
C MET A 63 10.30 7.51 0.88
N TRP A 64 9.39 6.75 0.28
CA TRP A 64 9.17 6.81 -1.17
C TRP A 64 8.71 8.17 -1.65
N LEU A 65 7.71 8.75 -0.99
CA LEU A 65 7.17 10.06 -1.33
C LEU A 65 8.25 11.14 -1.27
N SER A 66 9.23 11.03 -0.38
CA SER A 66 10.36 11.96 -0.32
C SER A 66 11.39 11.77 -1.45
N HIS A 67 11.64 10.54 -1.90
CA HIS A 67 12.68 10.23 -2.90
C HIS A 67 12.22 10.38 -4.35
N ASP A 68 11.00 9.96 -4.68
CA ASP A 68 10.43 10.09 -6.03
C ASP A 68 9.21 11.00 -5.98
N ARG A 69 9.38 12.24 -6.45
CA ARG A 69 8.32 13.25 -6.46
C ARG A 69 7.35 13.13 -7.64
N THR A 70 7.67 12.26 -8.60
CA THR A 70 6.95 12.13 -9.87
C THR A 70 6.03 10.91 -9.91
N ALA A 71 6.32 9.89 -9.10
CA ALA A 71 5.49 8.70 -9.01
C ALA A 71 4.32 8.88 -8.03
N TRP A 72 3.21 8.22 -8.38
CA TRP A 72 2.07 7.95 -7.51
C TRP A 72 2.35 6.73 -6.64
N LEU A 73 1.61 6.61 -5.54
CA LEU A 73 1.68 5.47 -4.65
C LEU A 73 0.26 4.96 -4.35
N THR A 74 0.10 3.65 -4.32
CA THR A 74 -1.11 2.97 -3.84
C THR A 74 -0.71 1.72 -3.05
N THR A 75 -1.68 1.07 -2.43
CA THR A 75 -1.48 -0.13 -1.62
C THR A 75 -2.35 -1.27 -2.13
N MET A 76 -1.96 -2.50 -1.84
CA MET A 76 -2.78 -3.69 -2.05
C MET A 76 -2.60 -4.58 -0.84
N PHE A 77 -3.51 -4.39 0.13
CA PHE A 77 -3.51 -5.04 1.43
C PHE A 77 -4.74 -5.92 1.59
N ASP A 78 -4.62 -6.99 2.38
CA ASP A 78 -5.72 -7.86 2.76
C ASP A 78 -6.60 -7.11 3.77
N PHE A 79 -7.77 -6.69 3.31
CA PHE A 79 -8.77 -5.98 4.10
C PHE A 79 -9.11 -6.71 5.42
N TYR A 80 -9.16 -8.04 5.41
CA TYR A 80 -9.55 -8.82 6.59
C TYR A 80 -8.39 -9.12 7.55
N ARG A 81 -7.17 -8.73 7.20
CA ARG A 81 -5.96 -8.97 8.01
C ARG A 81 -5.18 -7.69 8.29
N LEU A 82 -5.81 -6.53 8.11
CA LEU A 82 -5.22 -5.27 8.52
C LEU A 82 -4.93 -5.26 10.03
N PRO A 83 -3.80 -4.68 10.45
CA PRO A 83 -3.44 -4.61 11.85
C PRO A 83 -4.35 -3.60 12.57
N SER A 84 -4.57 -3.80 13.87
CA SER A 84 -5.47 -2.95 14.66
C SER A 84 -5.00 -1.50 14.81
N ASP A 85 -3.72 -1.22 14.52
CA ASP A 85 -3.15 0.13 14.51
C ASP A 85 -3.34 0.86 13.15
N PHE A 86 -4.07 0.24 12.20
CA PHE A 86 -4.36 0.87 10.91
C PHE A 86 -5.27 2.11 11.10
N PRO A 87 -5.04 3.22 10.38
CA PRO A 87 -5.87 4.41 10.50
C PRO A 87 -7.34 4.12 10.20
N GLY A 88 -8.23 4.48 11.13
CA GLY A 88 -9.67 4.26 10.97
C GLY A 88 -10.15 2.84 11.28
N TYR A 89 -9.29 1.95 11.78
CA TYR A 89 -9.62 0.54 12.05
C TYR A 89 -10.83 0.37 12.98
N GLU A 90 -10.86 1.06 14.12
CA GLU A 90 -11.98 0.96 15.07
C GLU A 90 -13.31 1.43 14.45
N ALA A 91 -13.29 2.50 13.66
CA ALA A 91 -14.48 3.02 12.99
C ALA A 91 -14.96 2.06 11.90
N ALA A 92 -14.04 1.48 11.13
CA ALA A 92 -14.36 0.48 10.10
C ALA A 92 -14.97 -0.79 10.70
N LEU A 93 -14.55 -1.20 11.91
CA LEU A 93 -15.14 -2.34 12.62
C LEU A 93 -16.61 -2.12 13.05
N GLN A 94 -17.07 -0.87 13.13
CA GLN A 94 -18.46 -0.55 13.46
C GLN A 94 -19.38 -0.52 12.23
N CYS A 95 -18.84 -0.69 11.02
CA CYS A 95 -19.60 -0.70 9.79
C CYS A 95 -20.00 -2.13 9.41
N ASP A 96 -21.30 -2.34 9.21
CA ASP A 96 -21.82 -3.61 8.67
C ASP A 96 -21.56 -3.74 7.16
N ASP A 97 -21.51 -2.62 6.44
CA ASP A 97 -21.19 -2.60 5.00
C ASP A 97 -19.67 -2.62 4.80
N PRO A 98 -19.10 -3.67 4.17
CA PRO A 98 -17.67 -3.74 3.89
C PRO A 98 -17.17 -2.62 2.97
N TYR A 99 -18.01 -2.09 2.07
CA TYR A 99 -17.60 -0.99 1.20
C TYR A 99 -17.48 0.33 1.97
N GLU A 100 -18.36 0.57 2.95
CA GLU A 100 -18.24 1.71 3.85
C GLU A 100 -16.99 1.57 4.74
N ALA A 101 -16.74 0.38 5.28
CA ALA A 101 -15.55 0.08 6.07
C ALA A 101 -14.26 0.35 5.27
N VAL A 102 -14.17 -0.13 4.03
CA VAL A 102 -13.04 0.16 3.11
C VAL A 102 -12.90 1.67 2.89
N SER A 103 -13.99 2.38 2.61
CA SER A 103 -13.93 3.83 2.39
C SER A 103 -13.41 4.60 3.60
N ILE A 104 -13.75 4.17 4.81
CA ILE A 104 -13.23 4.74 6.06
C ILE A 104 -11.71 4.52 6.13
N LEU A 105 -11.25 3.28 5.96
CA LEU A 105 -9.83 2.92 6.03
C LEU A 105 -9.00 3.70 5.00
N GLU A 106 -9.46 3.74 3.75
CA GLU A 106 -8.83 4.47 2.65
C GLU A 106 -8.71 5.98 2.93
N LYS A 107 -9.79 6.60 3.39
CA LYS A 107 -9.81 8.04 3.74
C LYS A 107 -8.90 8.33 4.92
N SER A 108 -8.96 7.50 5.97
CA SER A 108 -8.13 7.65 7.16
C SER A 108 -6.65 7.46 6.84
N MET A 109 -6.27 6.47 6.02
CA MET A 109 -4.90 6.27 5.56
C MET A 109 -4.42 7.46 4.72
N LYS A 110 -5.23 7.95 3.77
CA LYS A 110 -4.87 9.12 2.97
C LYS A 110 -4.67 10.37 3.81
N SER A 111 -5.53 10.58 4.80
CA SER A 111 -5.44 11.71 5.73
C SER A 111 -4.18 11.61 6.60
N ASP A 112 -3.86 10.42 7.11
CA ASP A 112 -2.68 10.17 7.93
C ASP A 112 -1.37 10.39 7.15
N LEU A 113 -1.33 9.99 5.88
CA LEU A 113 -0.15 10.17 5.00
C LEU A 113 -0.02 11.60 4.46
N GLY A 114 -1.11 12.39 4.45
CA GLY A 114 -1.10 13.81 4.09
C GLY A 114 -0.64 14.15 2.66
N SER A 115 -0.58 13.16 1.76
CA SER A 115 -0.02 13.32 0.41
C SER A 115 -1.08 13.17 -0.67
N GLN A 116 -1.15 14.14 -1.57
CA GLN A 116 -2.03 14.08 -2.74
C GLN A 116 -1.64 12.98 -3.73
N ARG A 117 -0.40 12.47 -3.65
CA ARG A 117 0.11 11.41 -4.54
C ARG A 117 -0.20 10.00 -4.06
N VAL A 118 -0.88 9.88 -2.91
CA VAL A 118 -1.41 8.61 -2.43
C VAL A 118 -2.80 8.43 -3.05
N LEU A 119 -2.93 7.37 -3.84
CA LEU A 119 -4.18 6.83 -4.33
C LEU A 119 -4.59 5.75 -3.31
N PRO A 120 -5.48 6.07 -2.36
CA PRO A 120 -5.92 5.11 -1.37
C PRO A 120 -6.73 4.00 -2.02
#